data_AF-A0A535DJ73-F1
#
_entry.id   AF-A0A535DJ73-F1
#
_cell.length_a   1.000
_cell.length_b   1.000
_cell.length_c   1.000
_cell.angle_alpha   90.00
_cell.angle_beta   90.00
_cell.angle_gamma   90.00
#
_symmetry.space_group_name_H-M   'P 1'
#
loop_
_entity.id
_entity.type
_entity.pdbx_description
1 polymer ?
#
loop_
_entity_poly.entity_id
_entity_poly.type
_entity_poly.pdbx_seq_one_letter_code
_entity_poly.pdbx_strand_id
1 'polypeptide(L)'
;MTLDVRFELQQAIVENQLVLHYQPIVSTRDRALVAVEALVRWRHPTRGILPPSQFVPALERAGLARDLTLWVLREAISQSAVWKRDRQPLAVAVNMSPENLRDPHFRR
;
A
#
# COMPACT_ATOMS: atom_id res chain seq x y z
N MET A 1 21.45 10.37 -18.18
CA MET A 1 21.76 9.84 -16.84
C MET A 1 20.47 9.24 -16.30
N THR A 2 20.26 7.94 -16.50
CA THR A 2 19.06 7.26 -16.03
C THR A 2 19.25 7.03 -14.54
N LEU A 3 18.50 7.73 -13.69
CA LEU A 3 18.46 7.41 -12.26
C LEU A 3 18.08 5.94 -12.12
N ASP A 4 18.78 5.22 -11.25
CA ASP A 4 18.48 3.82 -10.96
C ASP A 4 17.05 3.75 -10.41
N VAL A 5 16.18 3.00 -11.10
CA VAL A 5 14.78 2.78 -10.70
C VAL A 5 14.70 2.27 -9.26
N ARG A 6 15.69 1.52 -8.79
CA ARG A 6 15.79 1.11 -7.39
C ARG A 6 15.94 2.29 -6.45
N PHE A 7 16.80 3.25 -6.79
CA PHE A 7 17.01 4.45 -5.98
C PHE A 7 15.73 5.31 -5.91
N GLU A 8 15.07 5.54 -7.06
CA GLU A 8 13.80 6.29 -7.08
C GLU A 8 12.72 5.63 -6.22
N LEU A 9 12.62 4.30 -6.23
CA LEU A 9 11.64 3.56 -5.44
C LEU A 9 11.97 3.55 -3.95
N GLN A 10 13.25 3.47 -3.57
CA GLN A 10 13.66 3.65 -2.18
C GLN A 10 13.34 5.07 -1.68
N GLN A 11 13.62 6.09 -2.49
CA GLN A 11 13.24 7.47 -2.17
C GLN A 11 11.73 7.60 -2.03
N ALA A 12 10.94 6.97 -2.91
CA ALA A 12 9.48 7.05 -2.82
C ALA A 12 8.93 6.52 -1.48
N ILE A 13 9.54 5.45 -0.95
CA ILE A 13 9.18 4.85 0.35
C ILE A 13 9.59 5.77 1.52
N VAL A 14 10.74 6.44 1.42
CA VAL A 14 11.31 7.27 2.51
C VAL A 14 10.75 8.71 2.51
N GLU A 15 10.51 9.30 1.33
CA GLU A 15 10.13 10.70 1.13
C GLU A 15 8.61 10.93 1.07
N ASN A 16 7.79 10.03 1.62
CA ASN A 16 6.31 10.15 1.65
C ASN A 16 5.64 10.31 0.26
N GLN A 17 6.29 9.82 -0.79
CA GLN A 17 5.73 9.88 -2.15
C GLN A 17 4.68 8.78 -2.38
N LEU A 18 4.59 7.80 -1.50
CA LEU A 18 3.52 6.80 -1.52
C LEU A 18 2.28 7.31 -0.76
N VAL A 19 1.11 6.85 -1.20
CA VAL A 19 -0.20 7.12 -0.58
C VAL A 19 -1.13 5.94 -0.77
N LEU A 20 -2.02 5.72 0.19
CA LEU A 20 -3.11 4.76 0.08
C LEU A 20 -4.38 5.44 -0.41
N HIS A 21 -4.94 4.93 -1.51
CA HIS A 21 -6.34 5.13 -1.84
C HIS A 21 -7.15 3.96 -1.29
N TYR A 22 -8.43 4.19 -1.01
CA TYR A 22 -9.30 3.18 -0.41
C TYR A 22 -10.49 2.89 -1.32
N GLN A 23 -10.63 1.63 -1.72
CA GLN A 23 -11.78 1.17 -2.49
C GLN A 23 -12.82 0.52 -1.56
N PRO A 24 -14.07 1.02 -1.53
CA PRO A 24 -15.14 0.41 -0.74
C PRO A 24 -15.40 -1.05 -1.11
N ILE A 25 -15.50 -1.91 -0.10
CA ILE A 25 -16.05 -3.26 -0.21
C ILE A 25 -17.42 -3.21 0.44
N VAL A 26 -18.46 -3.53 -0.33
CA VAL A 26 -19.87 -3.45 0.11
C VAL A 26 -20.53 -4.81 0.12
N SER A 27 -21.41 -5.04 1.09
CA SER A 27 -22.28 -6.21 1.17
C SER A 27 -23.22 -6.24 -0.04
N THR A 28 -23.31 -7.38 -0.73
CA THR A 28 -24.23 -7.55 -1.87
C THR A 28 -25.69 -7.64 -1.43
N ARG A 29 -25.96 -7.93 -0.15
CA ARG A 29 -27.31 -8.09 0.40
C ARG A 29 -28.02 -6.74 0.59
N ASP A 30 -27.33 -5.79 1.20
CA ASP A 30 -27.91 -4.53 1.69
C ASP A 30 -27.08 -3.29 1.31
N ARG A 31 -26.00 -3.47 0.54
CA ARG A 31 -25.06 -2.40 0.13
C ARG A 31 -24.35 -1.70 1.29
N ALA A 32 -24.39 -2.28 2.48
CA ALA A 32 -23.65 -1.76 3.62
C ALA A 32 -22.14 -1.80 3.35
N LEU A 33 -21.42 -0.74 3.75
CA LEU A 33 -19.96 -0.72 3.72
C LEU A 33 -19.42 -1.72 4.74
N VAL A 34 -18.68 -2.73 4.29
CA VAL A 34 -18.14 -3.79 5.18
C VAL A 34 -16.66 -3.61 5.46
N ALA A 35 -15.91 -3.11 4.48
CA ALA A 35 -14.46 -2.93 4.55
C ALA A 35 -14.00 -1.97 3.46
N VAL A 36 -12.70 -1.68 3.44
CA VAL A 36 -12.03 -1.03 2.32
C VAL A 36 -10.80 -1.81 1.91
N GLU A 37 -10.47 -1.80 0.63
CA GLU A 37 -9.17 -2.25 0.13
C GLU A 37 -8.19 -1.07 0.06
N ALA A 38 -7.03 -1.22 0.69
CA ALA A 38 -5.93 -0.29 0.60
C ALA A 38 -5.14 -0.51 -0.70
N LEU A 39 -5.15 0.50 -1.55
CA LEU A 39 -4.53 0.48 -2.87
C LEU A 39 -3.43 1.54 -2.93
N VAL A 40 -2.18 1.08 -2.92
CA VAL A 40 -1.02 1.97 -2.98
C VAL A 40 -0.98 2.75 -4.30
N ARG A 41 -0.57 4.01 -4.22
CA ARG A 41 -0.32 4.91 -5.33
C ARG A 41 1.01 5.63 -5.10
N TRP A 42 1.72 5.88 -6.18
CA TRP A 42 2.95 6.69 -6.12
C TRP A 42 2.66 8.08 -6.66
N ARG A 43 2.71 9.11 -5.81
CA ARG A 43 2.75 10.52 -6.18
C ARG A 43 4.15 10.85 -6.71
N HIS A 44 4.41 10.46 -7.94
CA HIS A 44 5.69 10.72 -8.59
C HIS A 44 5.85 12.22 -8.85
N PRO A 45 7.02 12.83 -8.54
CA PRO A 45 7.21 14.29 -8.62
C PRO A 45 6.94 14.86 -10.02
N THR A 46 7.27 14.11 -11.07
CA THR A 46 7.10 14.57 -12.47
C THR A 46 6.02 13.85 -13.27
N ARG A 47 5.52 12.70 -12.78
CA ARG A 47 4.57 11.85 -13.53
C ARG A 47 3.17 11.84 -12.91
N GLY A 48 2.99 12.52 -11.78
CA GLY A 48 1.73 12.52 -11.05
C GLY A 48 1.46 11.19 -10.34
N ILE A 49 0.18 10.85 -10.18
CA ILE A 49 -0.25 9.66 -9.46
C ILE A 49 -0.14 8.42 -10.35
N LEU A 50 0.77 7.51 -10.00
CA LEU A 50 0.98 6.25 -10.72
C LEU A 50 0.26 5.09 -10.02
N PRO A 51 -0.43 4.22 -10.77
CA PRO A 51 -1.01 2.99 -10.24
C PRO A 51 0.07 1.93 -9.98
N PRO A 52 -0.22 0.93 -9.12
CA PRO A 52 0.75 -0.11 -8.75
C PRO A 52 1.30 -0.88 -9.95
N SER A 53 0.51 -1.10 -10.99
CA SER A 53 0.95 -1.78 -12.22
C SER A 53 2.15 -1.12 -12.91
N GLN A 54 2.39 0.17 -12.69
CA GLN A 54 3.50 0.90 -13.30
C GLN A 54 4.81 0.85 -12.50
N PHE A 55 4.77 0.48 -11.22
CA PHE A 55 5.97 0.52 -10.37
C PHE A 55 6.22 -0.73 -9.53
N VAL A 56 5.19 -1.49 -9.17
CA VAL A 56 5.34 -2.72 -8.37
C VAL A 56 6.24 -3.75 -9.05
N PRO A 57 6.14 -4.05 -10.37
CA PRO A 57 7.04 -5.02 -11.00
C PRO A 57 8.52 -4.59 -11.00
N ALA A 58 8.80 -3.29 -10.98
CA ALA A 58 10.17 -2.79 -10.85
C ALA A 58 10.67 -2.87 -9.41
N LEU A 59 9.78 -2.58 -8.45
CA LEU A 59 10.04 -2.67 -7.01
C LEU A 59 10.31 -4.10 -6.56
N GLU A 60 9.56 -5.08 -7.07
CA GLU A 60 9.77 -6.51 -6.84
C GLU A 60 11.14 -6.96 -7.37
N ARG A 61 11.48 -6.61 -8.62
CA ARG A 61 12.81 -6.89 -9.20
C ARG A 61 13.95 -6.23 -8.43
N ALA A 62 13.68 -5.10 -7.76
CA ALA A 62 14.64 -4.40 -6.90
C ALA A 62 14.76 -5.00 -5.49
N GLY A 63 13.98 -6.04 -5.15
CA GLY A 63 13.98 -6.69 -3.84
C GLY A 63 13.32 -5.87 -2.73
N LEU A 64 12.49 -4.89 -3.09
CA LEU A 64 11.89 -3.94 -2.15
C LEU A 64 10.46 -4.31 -1.74
N ALA A 65 9.94 -5.47 -2.16
CA ALA A 65 8.56 -5.88 -1.90
C ALA A 65 8.21 -5.87 -0.41
N ARG A 66 9.15 -6.31 0.45
CA ARG A 66 9.00 -6.28 1.91
C ARG A 66 8.87 -4.86 2.46
N ASP A 67 9.70 -3.94 1.98
CA ASP A 67 9.68 -2.56 2.45
C ASP A 67 8.37 -1.86 2.07
N LEU A 68 7.87 -2.12 0.86
CA LEU A 68 6.56 -1.66 0.42
C LEU A 68 5.44 -2.24 1.29
N THR A 69 5.41 -3.56 1.51
CA THR A 69 4.37 -4.19 2.33
C THR A 69 4.36 -3.65 3.75
N LEU A 70 5.53 -3.47 4.38
CA LEU A 70 5.62 -2.87 5.72
C LEU A 70 5.16 -1.41 5.73
N TRP A 71 5.49 -0.64 4.70
CA TRP A 71 4.99 0.73 4.55
C TRP A 71 3.46 0.77 4.43
N VAL A 72 2.88 -0.06 3.55
CA VAL A 72 1.43 -0.16 3.36
C VAL A 72 0.72 -0.57 4.65
N LEU A 73 1.25 -1.55 5.38
CA LEU A 73 0.69 -1.99 6.67
C LEU A 73 0.69 -0.87 7.71
N ARG A 74 1.81 -0.15 7.86
CA ARG A 74 1.90 0.98 8.80
C ARG A 74 0.84 2.03 8.50
N GLU A 75 0.72 2.45 7.25
CA GLU A 75 -0.27 3.45 6.83
C GLU A 75 -1.71 2.96 6.99
N ALA A 76 -1.99 1.71 6.60
CA ALA A 76 -3.33 1.11 6.73
C ALA A 76 -3.76 0.99 8.21
N ILE A 77 -2.86 0.59 9.10
CA ILE A 77 -3.12 0.50 10.54
C ILE A 77 -3.33 1.89 11.14
N SER A 78 -2.48 2.86 10.77
CA SER A 78 -2.63 4.26 11.19
C SER A 78 -4.00 4.83 10.79
N GLN A 79 -4.39 4.65 9.53
CA GLN A 79 -5.68 5.10 9.03
C GLN A 79 -6.86 4.39 9.70
N SER A 80 -6.76 3.07 9.92
CA SER A 80 -7.79 2.31 10.63
C SER A 80 -7.99 2.81 12.07
N ALA A 81 -6.90 3.19 12.76
CA ALA A 81 -6.98 3.78 14.10
C ALA A 81 -7.69 5.14 14.09
N VAL A 82 -7.46 5.97 13.07
CA VAL A 82 -8.19 7.23 12.87
C VAL A 82 -9.68 6.97 12.72
N TRP A 83 -10.09 6.07 11.81
CA TRP A 83 -11.51 5.76 11.61
C TRP A 83 -12.17 5.16 12.85
N LYS A 84 -11.44 4.32 13.60
CA LYS A 84 -11.92 3.79 14.88
C LYS A 84 -12.18 4.91 15.89
N ARG A 85 -11.28 5.90 16.00
CA ARG A 85 -11.44 7.07 16.88
C ARG A 85 -12.65 7.91 16.46
N ASP A 86 -12.89 8.03 15.17
CA ASP A 86 -14.01 8.79 14.60
C ASP A 86 -15.34 8.00 14.61
N ARG A 87 -15.40 6.90 15.37
CA ARG A 87 -16.55 6.00 15.55
C ARG A 87 -17.04 5.33 14.26
N GLN A 88 -16.15 5.14 13.30
CA GLN A 88 -16.40 4.42 12.04
C GLN A 88 -15.39 3.28 11.89
N PRO A 89 -15.41 2.25 12.77
CA PRO A 89 -14.44 1.16 12.66
C PRO A 89 -14.60 0.44 11.31
N LEU A 90 -13.58 0.53 10.46
CA LEU A 90 -13.53 -0.11 9.15
C LEU A 90 -12.39 -1.12 9.09
N ALA A 91 -12.72 -2.32 8.65
CA ALA A 91 -11.73 -3.31 8.27
C ALA A 91 -10.99 -2.85 7.01
N VAL A 92 -9.67 -3.07 6.98
CA VAL A 92 -8.80 -2.69 5.86
C VAL A 92 -8.15 -3.93 5.29
N ALA A 93 -8.45 -4.26 4.05
CA ALA A 93 -7.75 -5.28 3.28
C ALA A 93 -6.46 -4.69 2.69
N VAL A 94 -5.35 -5.38 2.86
CA VAL A 94 -4.03 -4.96 2.38
C VAL A 94 -3.49 -5.98 1.38
N ASN A 95 -3.00 -5.49 0.25
CA ASN A 95 -2.31 -6.32 -0.74
C ASN A 95 -0.88 -6.63 -0.27
N MET A 96 -0.46 -7.88 -0.46
CA MET A 96 0.88 -8.33 -0.11
C MET A 96 1.47 -9.22 -1.20
N SER A 97 2.79 -9.11 -1.41
CA SER A 97 3.51 -9.99 -2.33
C SER A 97 3.52 -11.44 -1.80
N PRO A 98 3.41 -12.46 -2.67
CA PRO A 98 3.61 -13.86 -2.29
C PRO A 98 4.94 -14.13 -1.59
N GLU A 99 5.98 -13.33 -1.86
CA GLU A 99 7.28 -13.44 -1.21
C GLU A 99 7.18 -13.11 0.29
N ASN A 100 6.35 -12.12 0.66
CA ASN A 100 6.14 -11.76 2.06
C ASN A 100 5.34 -12.84 2.81
N LEU A 101 4.44 -13.57 2.15
CA LEU A 101 3.73 -14.70 2.75
C LEU A 101 4.66 -15.87 3.11
N ARG A 102 5.80 -15.98 2.42
CA ARG A 102 6.80 -17.02 2.64
C ARG A 102 7.87 -16.62 3.66
N ASP A 103 7.99 -15.34 3.99
CA ASP A 103 8.94 -14.83 4.99
C ASP A 103 8.48 -15.26 6.41
N PRO A 104 9.24 -16.13 7.12
CA PRO A 104 8.89 -16.57 8.47
C PRO A 104 8.84 -15.42 9.49
N HIS A 105 9.58 -14.33 9.23
CA HIS A 105 9.63 -13.15 10.08
C HIS A 105 8.46 -12.19 9.85
N PHE A 106 7.65 -12.39 8.81
CA PHE A 106 6.47 -11.58 8.57
C PHE A 106 5.27 -11.97 9.46
N ARG A 107 5.26 -13.20 9.99
CA ARG A 107 4.16 -13.75 10.81
C ARG A 107 4.22 -13.38 12.30
N ARG A 108 5.26 -12.67 12.75
CA ARG A 108 5.49 -12.38 14.17
C ARG A 108 5.49 -10.90 14.45
#